data_AF-A0A524QUQ0-F1
#
_entry.id   AF-A0A524QUQ0-F1
#
_cell.length_a   1.000
_cell.length_b   1.000
_cell.length_c   1.000
_cell.angle_alpha   90.00
_cell.angle_beta   90.00
_cell.angle_gamma   90.00
#
_symmetry.space_group_name_H-M   'P 1'
#
loop_
_entity.id
_entity.type
_entity.pdbx_description
1 polymer ?
#
loop_
_entity_poly.entity_id
_entity_poly.type
_entity_poly.pdbx_seq_one_letter_code
_entity_poly.pdbx_strand_id
1 'polypeptide(L)'
;MAEMKDTILNYIKNEYIEEGDDIEITYATPLISGGIVDSFSMVSLKRFLENTYQIQIPDARATPRAFDSVNNIIELLKEFKVQ
;
A
#
# COMPACT_ATOMS: atom_id res chain seq x y z
N MET A 1 -9.37 -7.34 8.54
CA MET A 1 -9.06 -5.90 8.31
C MET A 1 -7.93 -5.28 9.16
N ALA A 2 -7.90 -5.40 10.50
CA ALA A 2 -6.78 -4.85 11.28
C ALA A 2 -5.45 -5.51 10.89
N GLU A 3 -5.43 -6.85 10.87
CA GLU A 3 -4.26 -7.64 10.42
C GLU A 3 -3.84 -7.33 8.97
N MET A 4 -4.78 -6.95 8.12
CA MET A 4 -4.52 -6.56 6.72
C MET A 4 -3.78 -5.22 6.65
N LYS A 5 -4.21 -4.25 7.46
CA LYS A 5 -3.53 -2.96 7.59
C LYS A 5 -2.10 -3.15 8.09
N ASP A 6 -1.92 -4.00 9.09
CA ASP A 6 -0.60 -4.31 9.64
C ASP A 6 0.30 -5.00 8.62
N THR A 7 -0.23 -5.98 7.88
CA THR A 7 0.51 -6.68 6.82
C THR A 7 1.00 -5.70 5.75
N ILE A 8 0.12 -4.83 5.27
CA ILE A 8 0.45 -3.85 4.23
C ILE A 8 1.44 -2.80 4.78
N LEU A 9 1.21 -2.28 6.00
CA LEU A 9 2.10 -1.32 6.63
C LEU A 9 3.50 -1.91 6.85
N ASN A 10 3.59 -3.17 7.29
CA ASN A 10 4.87 -3.85 7.50
C ASN A 10 5.60 -4.07 6.17
N TYR A 11 4.90 -4.46 5.11
CA TYR A 11 5.50 -4.55 3.78
C TYR A 11 6.09 -3.20 3.34
N ILE A 12 5.32 -2.12 3.48
CA ILE A 12 5.77 -0.76 3.12
C ILE A 12 7.00 -0.35 3.93
N LYS A 13 7.00 -0.59 5.25
CA LYS A 13 8.14 -0.27 6.12
C LYS A 13 9.39 -1.04 5.70
N ASN A 14 9.26 -2.34 5.45
CA ASN A 14 10.40 -3.18 5.11
C ASN A 14 10.98 -2.87 3.72
N GLU A 15 10.14 -2.45 2.77
CA GLU A 15 10.57 -2.23 1.37
C GLU A 15 10.99 -0.79 1.08
N TYR A 16 10.44 0.18 1.80
CA TYR A 16 10.59 1.61 1.46
C TYR A 16 11.19 2.46 2.58
N ILE A 17 11.44 1.89 3.76
CA ILE A 17 12.09 2.60 4.87
C ILE A 17 13.37 1.88 5.25
N GLU A 18 14.47 2.61 5.24
CA GLU A 18 15.77 2.06 5.60
C GLU A 18 15.89 1.89 7.13
N GLU A 19 16.62 0.86 7.55
CA GLU A 19 16.90 0.66 8.97
C GLU A 19 17.71 1.85 9.53
N GLY A 20 17.08 2.63 10.41
CA GLY A 20 17.68 3.82 11.02
C GLY A 20 17.02 5.14 10.61
N ASP A 21 16.06 5.12 9.68
CA ASP A 21 15.22 6.28 9.40
C ASP A 21 14.21 6.51 10.54
N ASP A 22 14.13 7.75 11.03
CA ASP A 22 13.18 8.15 12.10
C ASP A 22 11.78 8.46 11.52
N ILE A 23 11.43 7.84 10.39
CA ILE A 23 10.19 8.09 9.66
C ILE A 23 9.07 7.23 10.28
N GLU A 24 8.23 7.88 11.10
CA GLU A 24 7.02 7.24 11.62
C GLU A 24 5.91 7.15 10.56
N ILE A 25 5.71 5.95 10.00
CA ILE A 25 4.59 5.65 9.10
C ILE A 25 3.43 5.02 9.88
N THR A 26 2.25 5.59 9.69
CA THR A 26 0.96 5.13 10.20
C THR A 26 0.02 4.74 9.04
N TYR A 27 -1.16 4.21 9.33
CA TYR A 27 -2.11 3.83 8.27
C TYR A 27 -2.64 5.00 7.42
N ALA A 28 -2.55 6.23 7.93
CA ALA A 28 -3.01 7.44 7.25
C ALA A 28 -1.86 8.28 6.67
N THR A 29 -0.60 7.85 6.87
CA THR A 29 0.56 8.56 6.34
C THR A 29 0.51 8.59 4.81
N PRO A 30 0.69 9.77 4.18
CA PRO A 30 0.75 9.87 2.73
C PRO A 30 2.03 9.22 2.19
N LEU A 31 1.88 8.19 1.37
CA LEU A 31 2.96 7.37 0.83
C LEU A 31 3.48 7.94 -0.48
N ILE A 32 2.60 8.21 -1.44
CA ILE A 32 2.97 8.69 -2.77
C ILE A 32 3.21 10.20 -2.70
N SER A 33 2.22 10.94 -2.18
CA SER A 33 2.29 12.38 -2.04
C SER A 33 3.29 12.82 -0.96
N GLY A 34 3.61 11.94 -0.01
CA GLY A 34 4.69 12.12 0.97
C GLY A 34 6.08 11.76 0.44
N GLY A 35 6.19 11.21 -0.77
CA GLY A 35 7.47 10.86 -1.40
C GLY A 35 8.14 9.60 -0.85
N ILE A 36 7.41 8.76 -0.10
CA ILE A 36 7.90 7.47 0.41
C ILE A 36 7.85 6.40 -0.70
N VAL A 37 6.84 6.48 -1.55
CA VAL A 37 6.61 5.52 -2.64
C VAL A 37 6.57 6.27 -3.96
N ASP A 38 7.44 5.89 -4.88
CA ASP A 38 7.47 6.41 -6.25
C ASP A 38 6.52 5.66 -7.19
N SER A 39 6.34 6.22 -8.39
CA SER A 39 5.49 5.63 -9.44
C SER A 39 5.91 4.21 -9.84
N PHE A 40 7.21 3.90 -9.81
CA PHE A 40 7.71 2.55 -10.09
C PHE A 40 7.42 1.59 -8.92
N SER A 41 7.68 2.04 -7.69
CA SER A 41 7.41 1.27 -6.47
C SER A 41 5.93 0.93 -6.30
N MET A 42 5.03 1.79 -6.79
CA MET A 42 3.59 1.51 -6.83
C MET A 42 3.25 0.24 -7.62
N VAL A 43 4.01 -0.09 -8.67
CA VAL A 43 3.82 -1.33 -9.43
C VAL A 43 4.17 -2.54 -8.56
N SER A 44 5.27 -2.48 -7.80
CA SER A 44 5.65 -3.54 -6.86
C SER A 44 4.62 -3.71 -5.75
N LEU A 45 4.15 -2.60 -5.16
CA LEU A 45 3.10 -2.62 -4.14
C LEU A 45 1.80 -3.21 -4.69
N LYS A 46 1.38 -2.81 -5.90
CA LYS A 46 0.24 -3.41 -6.59
C LYS A 46 0.41 -4.92 -6.74
N ARG A 47 1.57 -5.38 -7.24
CA ARG A 47 1.87 -6.81 -7.41
C ARG A 47 1.85 -7.57 -6.09
N PHE A 48 2.38 -6.98 -5.03
CA PHE A 48 2.33 -7.55 -3.68
C PHE A 48 0.88 -7.79 -3.23
N LEU A 49 -0.01 -6.82 -3.41
CA LEU A 49 -1.43 -6.95 -3.04
C LEU A 49 -2.15 -8.01 -3.88
N GLU A 50 -1.92 -8.02 -5.20
CA GLU A 50 -2.49 -9.01 -6.12
C GLU A 50 -2.10 -10.43 -5.72
N ASN A 51 -0.82 -10.66 -5.42
CA ASN A 51 -0.29 -11.96 -5.03
C ASN A 51 -0.76 -12.37 -3.62
N THR A 52 -0.74 -11.45 -2.66
CA THR A 52 -1.09 -11.72 -1.26
C THR A 52 -2.57 -12.06 -1.09
N TYR A 53 -3.45 -11.34 -1.80
CA TYR A 53 -4.91 -11.50 -1.66
C TYR A 53 -5.56 -12.24 -2.83
N GLN A 54 -4.77 -12.75 -3.78
CA GLN A 54 -5.23 -13.45 -4.98
C GLN A 54 -6.31 -12.67 -5.77
N ILE A 55 -6.08 -11.37 -5.94
CA ILE A 55 -6.94 -10.48 -6.72
C ILE A 55 -6.21 -9.93 -7.95
N GLN A 56 -6.97 -9.34 -8.87
CA GLN A 56 -6.41 -8.53 -9.95
C GLN A 56 -6.88 -7.10 -9.80
N ILE A 57 -5.94 -6.16 -9.71
CA ILE A 57 -6.23 -4.73 -9.63
C ILE A 57 -6.06 -4.15 -11.04
N PRO A 58 -7.12 -3.67 -11.70
CA PRO A 58 -6.98 -3.02 -13.00
C PRO A 58 -6.11 -1.77 -12.91
N ASP A 59 -5.33 -1.47 -13.95
CA ASP A 59 -4.46 -0.29 -13.95
C ASP A 59 -5.24 1.02 -13.77
N ALA A 60 -6.46 1.10 -14.30
CA ALA A 60 -7.37 2.23 -14.10
C ALA A 60 -7.74 2.47 -12.63
N ARG A 61 -7.61 1.45 -11.78
CA ARG A 61 -7.86 1.51 -10.33
C ARG A 61 -6.57 1.70 -9.53
N ALA A 62 -5.42 1.33 -10.08
CA ALA A 62 -4.10 1.51 -9.51
C ALA A 62 -3.59 2.96 -9.66
N THR A 63 -4.33 3.89 -9.04
CA THR A 63 -4.02 5.32 -9.10
C THR A 63 -3.18 5.75 -7.89
N PRO A 64 -2.37 6.81 -8.01
CA PRO A 64 -1.64 7.38 -6.87
C PRO A 64 -2.54 7.61 -5.66
N ARG A 65 -3.74 8.13 -5.87
CA ARG A 65 -4.72 8.37 -4.80
C ARG A 65 -5.16 7.09 -4.09
N ALA A 66 -5.35 5.98 -4.81
CA ALA A 66 -5.76 4.71 -4.20
C ALA A 66 -4.63 4.06 -3.40
N PHE A 67 -3.37 4.39 -3.72
CA PHE A 67 -2.17 3.84 -3.08
C PHE A 67 -1.50 4.83 -2.12
N ASP A 68 -2.09 6.01 -1.91
CA ASP A 68 -1.46 7.08 -1.14
C ASP A 68 -1.45 6.84 0.37
N SER A 69 -2.22 5.89 0.89
CA SER A 69 -2.11 5.47 2.29
C SER A 69 -2.59 4.04 2.45
N VAL A 70 -2.19 3.39 3.55
CA VAL A 70 -2.68 2.04 3.88
C VAL A 70 -4.21 2.03 3.99
N ASN A 71 -4.81 3.09 4.54
CA ASN A 71 -6.27 3.21 4.61
C ASN A 71 -6.90 3.23 3.20
N ASN A 72 -6.34 3.99 2.26
CA ASN A 72 -6.83 4.07 0.89
C ASN A 72 -6.71 2.71 0.18
N ILE A 73 -5.61 2.00 0.42
CA ILE A 73 -5.40 0.65 -0.12
C ILE A 73 -6.46 -0.31 0.41
N ILE A 74 -6.74 -0.28 1.72
CA ILE A 74 -7.80 -1.11 2.30
C ILE A 74 -9.17 -0.79 1.70
N GLU A 75 -9.46 0.49 1.48
CA GLU A 75 -10.70 0.89 0.79
C GLU A 75 -10.77 0.32 -0.63
N LEU A 76 -9.66 0.37 -1.37
CA LEU A 76 -9.57 -0.26 -2.68
C LEU A 76 -9.82 -1.77 -2.60
N LEU A 77 -9.19 -2.48 -1.67
CA LEU A 77 -9.31 -3.93 -1.52
C LEU A 77 -10.75 -4.37 -1.15
N LYS A 78 -11.48 -3.55 -0.40
CA LYS A 78 -12.91 -3.80 -0.09
C LYS A 78 -13.76 -3.87 -1.35
N GLU A 79 -13.45 -3.09 -2.38
CA GLU A 79 -14.17 -3.15 -3.66
C GLU A 79 -13.99 -4.49 -4.37
N PHE A 80 -12.89 -5.20 -4.09
CA PHE A 80 -12.62 -6.56 -4.57
C PHE A 80 -13.10 -7.65 -3.61
N LYS A 81 -13.89 -7.29 -2.58
CA LYS A 81 -14.45 -8.21 -1.56
C LYS A 81 -13.40 -8.97 -0.74
N VAL A 82 -12.19 -8.40 -0.60
CA VAL A 82 -11.17 -8.92 0.33
C VAL A 82 -11.58 -8.56 1.77
N GLN A 83 -11.51 -9.52 2.72
CA GLN A 83 -11.97 -9.37 4.12
C GLN A 83 -10.83 -9.54 5.13
#